data_AF-A0A1T2L391-F1
#
_entry.id   AF-A0A1T2L391-F1
#
_cell.length_a   1.000
_cell.length_b   1.000
_cell.length_c   1.000
_cell.angle_alpha   90.00
_cell.angle_beta   90.00
_cell.angle_gamma   90.00
#
_symmetry.space_group_name_H-M   'P 1'
#
loop_
_entity.id
_entity.type
_entity.pdbx_description
1 polymer ?
#
loop_
_entity_poly.entity_id
_entity_poly.type
_entity_poly.pdbx_seq_one_letter_code
_entity_poly.pdbx_strand_id
1 'polypeptide(L)' 'KNPYLSFKFKGAAKGDKLTISWVDNKGGSDSVETAIK' A
#
# COMPACT_ATOMS: atom_id res chain seq x y z
N LYS A 1 15.48 -2.86 9.96
CA LYS A 1 14.54 -3.98 9.67
C LYS A 1 13.72 -3.56 8.47
N ASN A 2 13.59 -4.41 7.46
CA ASN A 2 12.82 -4.12 6.24
C ASN A 2 11.41 -4.69 6.43
N PRO A 3 10.41 -3.86 6.77
CA PRO A 3 9.05 -4.35 6.93
C PRO A 3 8.51 -4.85 5.59
N TYR A 4 7.85 -6.00 5.60
CA TYR A 4 7.16 -6.57 4.44
C TYR A 4 5.67 -6.62 4.76
N LEU A 5 4.85 -6.10 3.85
CA LEU A 5 3.39 -6.08 3.96
C LEU A 5 2.79 -6.82 2.76
N SER A 6 1.90 -7.76 3.03
CA SER A 6 1.12 -8.48 2.02
C SER A 6 -0.33 -8.56 2.48
N PHE A 7 -1.25 -8.31 1.56
CA PHE A 7 -2.68 -8.36 1.80
C PHE A 7 -3.41 -8.83 0.55
N LYS A 8 -4.64 -9.27 0.73
CA LYS A 8 -5.53 -9.69 -0.34
C LYS A 8 -6.90 -9.08 -0.11
N PHE A 9 -7.48 -8.54 -1.16
CA PHE A 9 -8.83 -7.99 -1.15
C PHE A 9 -9.56 -8.43 -2.42
N LYS A 10 -10.89 -8.25 -2.44
CA LYS A 10 -11.74 -8.55 -3.61
C LYS A 10 -12.37 -7.27 -4.11
N GLY A 11 -12.74 -7.23 -5.39
CA GLY A 11 -13.57 -6.16 -5.94
C GLY A 11 -12.83 -4.98 -6.58
N ALA A 12 -11.50 -5.06 -6.77
CA ALA A 12 -10.80 -4.12 -7.64
C ALA A 12 -10.99 -4.49 -9.12
N ALA A 13 -11.16 -3.48 -9.95
CA ALA A 13 -11.06 -3.57 -11.39
C ALA A 13 -9.62 -3.27 -11.86
N LYS A 14 -9.30 -3.72 -13.08
CA LYS A 14 -8.06 -3.34 -13.75
C LYS A 14 -8.05 -1.83 -13.98
N GLY A 15 -6.94 -1.18 -13.63
CA GLY A 15 -6.76 0.27 -13.73
C GLY A 15 -7.16 1.03 -12.46
N ASP A 16 -7.80 0.37 -11.49
CA ASP A 16 -8.08 1.01 -10.20
C ASP A 16 -6.79 1.43 -9.51
N LYS A 17 -6.85 2.57 -8.83
CA LYS A 17 -5.74 3.08 -8.02
C LYS A 17 -5.77 2.44 -6.64
N LEU A 18 -4.63 1.90 -6.25
CA LEU A 18 -4.36 1.39 -4.91
C LEU A 18 -3.31 2.27 -4.25
N THR A 19 -3.68 2.88 -3.12
CA THR A 19 -2.77 3.67 -2.30
C THR A 19 -2.54 2.97 -0.96
N ILE A 20 -1.27 2.86 -0.56
CA ILE A 20 -0.86 2.33 0.73
C ILE A 20 -0.09 3.44 1.45
N SER A 21 -0.41 3.70 2.71
CA SER A 21 0.32 4.63 3.57
C SER A 21 0.61 4.02 4.94
N TRP A 22 1.69 4.45 5.58
CA TRP A 22 2.07 3.97 6.91
C TRP A 22 2.81 5.04 7.71
N VAL A 23 2.85 4.83 9.03
CA VAL A 23 3.67 5.57 10.00
C VAL A 23 4.61 4.58 10.67
N ASP A 24 5.90 4.91 10.75
CA ASP A 24 6.90 4.10 11.42
C ASP A 24 6.94 4.35 12.94
N ASN A 25 7.71 3.54 13.66
CA ASN A 25 7.84 3.65 15.11
C ASN A 25 8.68 4.85 15.59
N LYS A 26 9.19 5.67 14.66
CA LYS A 26 9.89 6.93 14.93
C LYS A 26 9.04 8.16 14.53
N GLY A 27 7.81 7.94 14.10
CA GLY A 27 6.88 8.99 13.67
C GLY A 27 7.09 9.47 12.22
N GLY A 28 7.94 8.82 11.44
CA GLY A 28 8.04 9.04 9.99
C GLY A 28 6.84 8.44 9.27
N SER A 29 6.42 9.04 8.15
CA SER A 29 5.33 8.54 7.32
C SER A 29 5.74 8.44 5.86
N ASP A 30 5.12 7.51 5.14
CA ASP A 30 5.33 7.35 3.70
C ASP A 30 4.08 6.77 3.03
N SER A 31 4.03 6.86 1.69
CA SER A 31 2.93 6.31 0.89
C SER A 31 3.38 5.90 -0.52
N VAL A 32 2.71 4.90 -1.08
CA VAL A 32 2.88 4.43 -2.46
C VAL A 32 1.52 4.32 -3.12
N GLU A 33 1.42 4.80 -4.36
CA GLU A 33 0.28 4.61 -5.25
C GLU A 33 0.67 3.70 -6.42
N THR A 34 -0.23 2.80 -6.81
CA THR A 34 -0.07 1.94 -7.98
C THR A 34 -1.40 1.64 -8.65
N ALA A 35 -1.37 1.27 -9.93
CA ALA A 35 -2.55 0.82 -10.65
C ALA A 35 -2.65 -0.71 -10.63
N ILE A 36 -3.85 -1.23 -10.37
CA ILE A 36 -4.15 -2.65 -10.47
C ILE A 36 -4.00 -3.11 -11.93
N LYS A 37 -3.15 -4.13 -12.19
CA LYS A 37 -2.85 -4.64 -13.54
C LYS A 37 -3.88 -5.62 -14.07
#